data_AF-A0A7C3YMM1-F1
#
_entry.id   AF-A0A7C3YMM1-F1
#
_cell.length_a   1.000
_cell.length_b   1.000
_cell.length_c   1.000
_cell.angle_alpha   90.00
_cell.angle_beta   90.00
_cell.angle_gamma   90.00
#
_symmetry.space_group_name_H-M   'P 1'
#
loop_
_entity.id
_entity.type
_entity.pdbx_description
1 polymer ?
#
loop_
_entity_poly.entity_id
_entity_poly.type
_entity_poly.pdbx_seq_one_letter_code
_entity_poly.pdbx_strand_id
1 'polypeptide(L)'
;MISVEDLSSETERIYCRILEKININKLMKIVKESSENVYIILHKEEKDFCDIYIGDNNKDFGDFIAIPVPKRFAVLEPDRSYFEITLKANIVLALKGEKDFYT
;
A
#
# COMPACT_ATOMS: atom_id res chain seq x y z
N MET A 1 14.80 5.05 -17.38
CA MET A 1 14.12 3.73 -17.30
C MET A 1 14.55 3.11 -15.99
N ILE A 2 13.64 2.87 -15.03
CA ILE A 2 13.99 2.19 -13.77
C ILE A 2 14.08 0.69 -14.08
N SER A 3 15.17 0.04 -13.70
CA SER A 3 15.33 -1.40 -13.93
C SER A 3 14.38 -2.18 -13.02
N VAL A 4 13.99 -3.39 -13.43
CA VAL A 4 13.09 -4.24 -12.62
C VAL A 4 13.70 -4.54 -11.24
N GLU A 5 15.02 -4.64 -11.17
CA GLU A 5 15.80 -4.83 -9.94
C GLU A 5 15.72 -3.62 -8.99
N ASP A 6 15.81 -2.40 -9.53
CA ASP A 6 15.71 -1.16 -8.77
C ASP A 6 14.33 -1.03 -8.10
N LEU A 7 13.26 -1.36 -8.85
CA LEU A 7 11.88 -1.29 -8.35
C LEU A 7 11.60 -2.32 -7.24
N SER A 8 12.21 -3.50 -7.34
CA SER A 8 12.12 -4.51 -6.27
C SER A 8 12.77 -4.02 -4.98
N SER A 9 13.93 -3.36 -5.08
CA SER A 9 14.64 -2.82 -3.92
C SER A 9 13.89 -1.67 -3.24
N GLU A 10 13.30 -0.79 -4.05
CA GLU A 10 12.52 0.36 -3.57
C GLU A 10 11.22 -0.09 -2.89
N THR A 11 10.54 -1.08 -3.48
CA THR A 11 9.32 -1.67 -2.90
C THR A 11 9.61 -2.28 -1.53
N GLU A 12 10.71 -3.03 -1.40
CA GLU A 12 11.08 -3.64 -0.13
C GLU A 12 11.37 -2.57 0.93
N ARG A 13 12.07 -1.49 0.55
CA ARG A 13 12.36 -0.37 1.44
C ARG A 13 11.08 0.32 1.94
N ILE A 14 10.15 0.62 1.02
CA ILE A 14 8.86 1.25 1.37
C ILE A 14 8.04 0.32 2.26
N TYR A 15 7.98 -0.97 1.93
CA TYR A 15 7.31 -1.97 2.74
C TYR A 15 7.87 -2.03 4.17
N CYS A 16 9.20 -2.08 4.32
CA CYS A 16 9.85 -2.05 5.63
C CYS A 16 9.49 -0.78 6.42
N ARG A 17 9.54 0.39 5.78
CA ARG A 17 9.15 1.67 6.41
C ARG A 17 7.69 1.70 6.85
N ILE A 18 6.78 1.12 6.07
CA ILE A 18 5.38 0.95 6.49
C ILE A 18 5.32 0.08 7.74
N LEU A 19 6.04 -1.05 7.76
CA LEU A 19 6.04 -1.97 8.90
C LEU A 19 6.66 -1.40 10.18
N GLU A 20 7.58 -0.45 10.07
CA GLU A 20 8.12 0.31 11.21
C GLU A 20 7.03 1.17 11.89
N LYS A 21 6.04 1.65 11.13
CA LYS A 21 4.95 2.51 11.63
C LYS A 21 3.69 1.71 11.98
N ILE A 22 3.40 0.65 11.24
CA ILE A 22 2.26 -0.23 11.48
C ILE A 22 2.62 -1.69 11.26
N ASN A 23 2.52 -2.48 12.33
CA ASN A 23 2.68 -3.92 12.24
C ASN A 23 1.61 -4.55 11.33
N ILE A 24 2.02 -5.53 10.52
CA ILE A 24 1.15 -6.24 9.56
C ILE A 24 -0.11 -6.83 10.22
N ASN A 25 -0.01 -7.40 11.42
CA ASN A 25 -1.14 -7.98 12.13
C ASN A 25 -2.15 -6.89 12.55
N LYS A 26 -1.66 -5.69 12.89
CA LYS A 26 -2.51 -4.54 13.19
C LYS A 26 -3.21 -4.04 11.93
N LEU A 27 -2.50 -3.97 10.80
CA LEU A 27 -3.08 -3.59 9.52
C LEU A 27 -4.16 -4.59 9.08
N MET A 28 -3.88 -5.90 9.16
CA MET A 28 -4.87 -6.95 8.89
C MET A 28 -6.09 -6.83 9.79
N LYS A 29 -5.90 -6.51 11.09
CA LYS A 29 -7.01 -6.27 12.03
C LYS A 29 -7.88 -5.08 11.61
N ILE A 30 -7.28 -3.94 11.27
CA ILE A 30 -8.00 -2.75 10.80
C ILE A 30 -8.85 -3.08 9.57
N VAL A 31 -8.25 -3.78 8.61
CA VAL A 31 -8.92 -4.18 7.36
C VAL A 31 -10.08 -5.15 7.62
N LYS A 32 -9.92 -6.03 8.61
CA LYS A 32 -10.95 -6.98 9.01
C LYS A 32 -12.13 -6.33 9.73
N GLU A 33 -11.86 -5.31 10.54
CA GLU A 33 -12.87 -4.59 11.31
C GLU A 33 -13.56 -3.49 10.49
N SER A 34 -12.96 -3.06 9.38
CA SER A 34 -13.52 -2.06 8.48
C SER A 34 -14.59 -2.64 7.54
N SER A 35 -15.76 -2.00 7.48
CA SER A 35 -16.76 -2.25 6.43
C SER A 35 -16.33 -1.71 5.08
N GLU A 36 -15.55 -0.63 5.07
CA GLU A 36 -15.09 0.08 3.87
C GLU A 36 -13.73 -0.42 3.37
N ASN A 37 -13.26 0.14 2.27
CA ASN A 37 -11.91 -0.08 1.75
C ASN A 37 -10.88 0.65 2.62
N VAL A 38 -9.68 0.06 2.73
CA VAL A 38 -8.59 0.59 3.54
C VAL A 38 -7.40 0.86 2.63
N TYR A 39 -6.77 2.01 2.81
CA TYR A 39 -5.61 2.46 2.02
C TYR A 39 -4.48 2.88 2.95
N ILE A 40 -3.25 2.54 2.56
CA ILE A 40 -2.04 3.14 3.13
C ILE A 40 -1.73 4.41 2.34
N ILE A 41 -1.56 5.52 3.05
CA ILE A 41 -1.21 6.81 2.44
C ILE A 41 0.29 7.03 2.54
N LEU A 42 0.94 7.21 1.39
CA LEU A 42 2.35 7.58 1.29
C LEU A 42 2.51 8.97 0.71
N HIS A 43 3.55 9.71 1.11
CA HIS A 43 3.96 10.92 0.41
C HIS A 43 4.59 10.58 -0.94
N LYS A 44 4.25 11.30 -2.02
CA LYS A 44 4.74 11.02 -3.37
C LYS A 44 6.24 11.17 -3.53
N GLU A 45 6.85 12.18 -2.92
CA GLU A 45 8.29 12.42 -3.06
C GLU A 45 9.10 11.59 -2.05
N GLU A 46 8.81 11.74 -0.75
CA GLU A 46 9.52 11.04 0.33
C GLU A 46 9.27 9.51 0.37
N LYS A 47 8.19 9.04 -0.28
CA LYS A 47 7.72 7.64 -0.24
C LYS A 47 7.57 7.09 1.17
N ASP A 48 7.30 7.97 2.14
CA ASP A 48 7.15 7.64 3.54
C ASP A 48 5.68 7.44 3.93
N PHE A 49 5.45 6.55 4.89
CA PHE A 49 4.14 6.30 5.48
C PHE A 49 3.63 7.55 6.19
N CYS A 50 2.44 8.01 5.81
CA CYS A 50 1.78 9.16 6.41
C CYS A 50 0.61 8.74 7.30
N ASP A 51 -0.34 7.99 6.75
CA ASP A 51 -1.58 7.64 7.46
C ASP A 51 -2.29 6.42 6.85
N ILE A 52 -3.42 6.03 7.45
CA ILE A 52 -4.37 5.04 6.92
C ILE A 52 -5.69 5.74 6.63
N TYR A 53 -6.14 5.63 5.38
CA TYR A 53 -7.44 6.13 4.96
C TYR A 53 -8.46 4.99 4.88
N ILE A 54 -9.66 5.22 5.40
CA ILE A 54 -10.79 4.29 5.35
C ILE A 54 -11.93 5.00 4.63
N GLY A 55 -12.45 4.39 3.56
CA GLY A 55 -13.50 4.96 2.73
C GLY A 55 -13.35 4.59 1.25
N ASP A 56 -14.06 5.27 0.36
CA ASP A 56 -13.95 5.07 -1.08
C ASP A 56 -12.79 5.86 -1.71
N ASN A 57 -12.16 5.28 -2.74
CA ASN A 57 -10.99 5.83 -3.45
C ASN A 57 -11.31 6.97 -4.44
N ASN A 58 -12.40 7.70 -4.24
CA ASN A 58 -12.83 8.76 -5.17
C ASN A 58 -12.28 10.14 -4.78
N LYS A 59 -11.24 10.19 -3.93
CA LYS A 59 -10.62 11.44 -3.50
C LYS A 59 -9.32 11.69 -4.25
N ASP A 60 -9.12 12.95 -4.62
CA ASP A 60 -7.80 13.44 -4.97
C ASP A 60 -6.94 13.50 -3.69
N PHE A 61 -5.87 12.73 -3.69
CA PHE A 61 -4.90 12.68 -2.59
C PHE A 61 -3.76 13.69 -2.78
N GLY A 62 -3.79 14.56 -3.80
CA GLY A 62 -2.81 15.63 -3.99
C GLY A 62 -1.38 15.10 -4.07
N ASP A 63 -0.54 15.46 -3.10
CA ASP A 63 0.86 15.03 -2.99
C ASP A 63 1.04 13.63 -2.36
N PHE A 64 -0.04 12.86 -2.22
CA PHE A 64 -0.04 11.55 -1.60
C PHE A 64 -0.51 10.43 -2.55
N ILE A 65 -0.05 9.21 -2.27
CA ILE A 65 -0.39 7.98 -2.96
C ILE A 65 -1.23 7.12 -2.02
N ALA A 66 -2.41 6.72 -2.48
CA ALA A 66 -3.25 5.76 -1.77
C ALA A 66 -2.99 4.34 -2.28
N ILE A 67 -2.43 3.49 -1.43
CA ILE A 67 -2.13 2.09 -1.73
C ILE A 67 -3.25 1.21 -1.17
N PRO A 68 -4.00 0.48 -2.00
CA PRO A 68 -5.08 -0.36 -1.51
C PRO A 68 -4.54 -1.51 -0.66
N VAL A 69 -5.17 -1.74 0.49
CA VAL A 69 -4.81 -2.83 1.41
C VAL A 69 -5.65 -4.08 1.09
N PRO A 70 -5.04 -5.28 0.96
CA PRO A 70 -5.72 -6.44 0.39
C PRO A 70 -6.70 -7.11 1.37
N LYS A 71 -7.96 -6.65 1.36
CA LYS A 71 -9.03 -7.12 2.27
C LYS A 71 -9.33 -8.62 2.20
N ARG A 72 -9.25 -9.22 1.01
CA ARG A 72 -9.54 -10.65 0.80
C ARG A 72 -8.70 -11.55 1.72
N PHE A 73 -7.40 -11.27 1.84
CA PHE A 73 -6.45 -12.09 2.62
C PHE A 73 -6.43 -11.78 4.13
N ALA A 74 -7.25 -10.82 4.58
CA ALA A 74 -7.48 -10.55 5.99
C ALA A 74 -8.85 -11.05 6.49
N VAL A 75 -9.83 -11.17 5.57
CA VAL A 75 -11.24 -11.45 5.91
C VAL A 75 -11.68 -12.84 5.46
N LEU A 76 -11.58 -13.12 4.16
CA LEU A 76 -12.18 -14.32 3.55
C LEU A 76 -11.27 -15.53 3.67
N GLU A 77 -9.98 -15.33 3.42
CA GLU A 77 -8.95 -16.36 3.47
C GLU A 77 -7.75 -15.79 4.27
N PRO A 78 -7.83 -15.72 5.61
CA PRO A 78 -6.79 -15.10 6.41
C PRO A 78 -5.44 -15.80 6.23
N ASP A 79 -4.57 -15.18 5.44
CA ASP A 79 -3.22 -15.68 5.15
C ASP A 79 -2.25 -14.51 5.14
N ARG A 80 -1.35 -14.51 6.12
CA ARG A 80 -0.38 -13.45 6.30
C ARG A 80 0.59 -13.36 5.13
N SER A 81 1.09 -14.49 4.63
CA SER A 81 2.08 -14.52 3.55
C SER A 81 1.50 -13.95 2.26
N TYR A 82 0.27 -14.37 1.90
CA TYR A 82 -0.42 -13.83 0.72
C TYR A 82 -0.80 -12.36 0.90
N PHE A 83 -1.19 -11.96 2.11
CA PHE A 83 -1.45 -10.55 2.43
C PHE A 83 -0.19 -9.69 2.20
N GLU A 84 0.97 -10.12 2.72
CA GLU A 84 2.25 -9.41 2.56
C GLU A 84 2.68 -9.33 1.08
N ILE A 85 2.62 -10.45 0.34
CA ILE A 85 2.95 -10.48 -1.09
C ILE A 85 2.05 -9.55 -1.89
N THR A 86 0.74 -9.58 -1.61
CA THR A 86 -0.23 -8.73 -2.32
C THR A 86 -0.06 -7.27 -1.97
N LEU A 87 0.25 -6.94 -0.72
CA LEU A 87 0.53 -5.57 -0.32
C LEU A 87 1.77 -5.02 -1.04
N LYS A 88 2.84 -5.81 -1.15
CA LYS A 88 4.03 -5.43 -1.94
C LYS A 88 3.70 -5.22 -3.42
N ALA A 89 2.87 -6.08 -4.00
CA ALA A 89 2.40 -5.90 -5.38
C ALA A 89 1.60 -4.60 -5.55
N ASN A 90 0.74 -4.27 -4.59
CA ASN A 90 -0.03 -3.01 -4.61
C ASN A 90 0.88 -1.78 -4.47
N ILE A 91 1.94 -1.85 -3.65
CA ILE A 91 2.98 -0.80 -3.60
C ILE A 91 3.59 -0.61 -4.99
N VAL A 92 4.04 -1.68 -5.64
CA VAL A 92 4.62 -1.62 -7.00
C VAL A 92 3.65 -0.97 -7.99
N LEU A 93 2.40 -1.40 -7.99
CA LEU A 93 1.39 -0.88 -8.90
C LEU A 93 1.12 0.60 -8.66
N ALA A 94 1.04 1.03 -7.40
CA ALA A 94 0.84 2.44 -7.07
C ALA A 94 2.02 3.31 -7.51
N LEU A 95 3.26 2.85 -7.33
CA LEU A 95 4.46 3.55 -7.78
C LEU A 95 4.60 3.59 -9.31
N LYS A 96 4.15 2.54 -10.01
CA LYS A 96 4.11 2.52 -11.48
C LYS A 96 3.01 3.42 -12.04
N GLY A 97 1.83 3.39 -11.43
CA GLY A 97 0.69 4.22 -11.81
C GLY A 97 1.03 5.71 -11.78
N GLU A 98 1.89 6.16 -10.86
CA GLU A 98 2.40 7.54 -10.86
C GLU A 98 3.15 7.94 -12.14
N LYS A 99 3.75 6.98 -12.86
CA LYS A 99 4.52 7.27 -14.08
C LYS A 99 3.65 7.39 -15.33
N ASP A 100 2.45 6.83 -15.34
CA ASP A 100 1.58 6.77 -16.52
C ASP A 100 0.54 7.92 -16.60
N PHE A 101 0.49 8.82 -15.61
CA PHE A 101 -0.39 10.02 -15.65
C PHE A 101 0.32 11.32 -16.05
N TYR A 102 1.63 11.26 -16.31
CA TYR A 102 2.40 12.37 -16.89
C TYR A 102 2.94 11.98 -18.27
N THR A 103 2.07 11.75 -19.24
CA THR A 103 2.38 11.86 -20.67
C THR A 103 1.12 12.25 -21.44
#